data_AF-A0A9D2IPH4-F1
#
_entry.id   AF-A0A9D2IPH4-F1
#
_cell.length_a   1.000
_cell.length_b   1.000
_cell.length_c   1.000
_cell.angle_alpha   90.00
_cell.angle_beta   90.00
_cell.angle_gamma   90.00
#
_symmetry.space_group_name_H-M   'P 1'
#
loop_
_entity.id
_entity.type
_entity.pdbx_description
1 polymer ?
#
loop_
_entity_poly.entity_id
_entity_poly.type
_entity_poly.pdbx_seq_one_letter_code
_entity_poly.pdbx_strand_id
1 'polypeptide(L)'
;EDDVTPLTDWFDAGVAKVCVYVDSEEELLGLAARGRELGFVVALVRDAGHTEFHGEPTYTCLAFEPLPAEKIDPLTGDLPLY
;
A
#
# COMPACT_ATOMS: atom_id res chain seq x y z
N GLU A 1 -21.79 12.14 18.47
CA GLU A 1 -20.69 11.16 18.61
C GLU A 1 -19.86 11.34 17.36
N ASP A 2 -18.60 11.75 17.51
CA ASP A 2 -17.72 11.92 16.35
C ASP A 2 -17.65 10.60 15.61
N ASP A 3 -17.87 10.64 14.30
CA ASP A 3 -17.93 9.47 13.42
C ASP A 3 -16.50 8.92 13.27
N VAL A 4 -16.07 8.12 14.25
CA VAL A 4 -14.71 7.56 14.29
C VAL A 4 -14.57 6.54 13.17
N THR A 5 -13.64 6.82 12.25
CA THR A 5 -13.28 5.98 11.11
C THR A 5 -11.80 5.64 11.19
N PRO A 6 -11.34 4.57 10.51
CA PRO A 6 -9.91 4.28 10.42
C PRO A 6 -9.09 5.47 9.91
N LEU A 7 -9.66 6.31 9.05
CA LEU A 7 -9.02 7.51 8.54
C LEU A 7 -8.89 8.62 9.60
N THR A 8 -9.95 8.90 10.36
CA THR A 8 -9.92 9.92 11.42
C THR A 8 -9.05 9.49 12.59
N ASP A 9 -9.12 8.22 13.01
CA ASP A 9 -8.21 7.63 14.00
C ASP A 9 -6.75 7.74 13.57
N TRP A 10 -6.44 7.47 12.30
CA TRP A 10 -5.10 7.57 11.76
C TRP A 10 -4.57 9.02 11.75
N PHE A 11 -5.43 10.00 11.46
CA PHE A 11 -5.08 11.41 11.57
C PHE A 11 -4.76 11.80 13.01
N ASP A 12 -5.58 11.37 13.97
CA ASP A 12 -5.40 11.68 15.40
C ASP A 12 -4.18 10.97 16.00
N ALA A 13 -3.84 9.77 15.51
CA ALA A 13 -2.70 8.98 15.97
C ALA A 13 -1.35 9.40 15.35
N GLY A 14 -1.31 10.42 14.48
CA GLY A 14 -0.07 10.97 13.93
C GLY A 14 0.36 10.40 12.56
N VAL A 15 -0.59 9.84 11.79
CA VAL A 15 -0.45 9.50 10.36
C VAL A 15 0.73 8.58 10.00
N ALA A 16 0.97 7.55 10.82
CA ALA A 16 2.05 6.58 10.64
C ALA A 16 2.01 5.89 9.26
N LYS A 17 3.19 5.66 8.67
CA LYS A 17 3.37 4.95 7.39
C LYS A 17 4.54 3.99 7.54
N VAL A 18 4.36 2.75 7.12
CA VAL A 18 5.41 1.73 7.12
C VAL A 18 5.71 1.37 5.66
N CYS A 19 6.98 1.50 5.27
CA CYS A 19 7.43 1.11 3.94
C CYS A 19 8.07 -0.28 4.01
N VAL A 20 7.53 -1.20 3.23
CA VAL A 20 8.06 -2.54 3.00
C VAL A 20 8.31 -2.71 1.50
N TYR A 21 9.01 -3.78 1.12
CA TYR A 21 9.32 -4.04 -0.28
C TYR A 21 9.00 -5.47 -0.73
N VAL A 22 8.88 -5.60 -2.04
CA VAL A 22 8.80 -6.86 -2.80
C VAL A 22 9.85 -6.81 -3.91
N ASP A 23 10.25 -7.96 -4.43
CA ASP A 23 11.36 -8.04 -5.39
C ASP A 23 10.88 -8.14 -6.85
N SER A 24 9.57 -8.03 -7.09
CA SER A 24 9.00 -8.10 -8.43
C SER A 24 7.70 -7.33 -8.62
N GLU A 25 7.43 -6.93 -9.87
CA GLU A 25 6.14 -6.35 -10.27
C GLU A 25 4.99 -7.35 -10.07
N GLU A 26 5.22 -8.64 -10.29
CA GLU A 26 4.20 -9.68 -10.10
C GLU A 26 3.73 -9.75 -8.64
N GLU A 27 4.66 -9.74 -7.68
CA GLU A 27 4.33 -9.71 -6.25
C GLU A 27 3.59 -8.43 -5.86
N LEU A 28 3.99 -7.28 -6.41
CA LEU A 28 3.32 -5.99 -6.20
C LEU A 28 1.87 -6.05 -6.70
N LEU A 29 1.65 -6.53 -7.92
CA LEU A 29 0.31 -6.65 -8.51
C LEU A 29 -0.53 -7.70 -7.78
N GLY A 30 0.08 -8.79 -7.32
CA GLY A 30 -0.57 -9.83 -6.52
C GLY A 30 -1.03 -9.33 -5.15
N LEU A 31 -0.23 -8.50 -4.47
CA LEU A 31 -0.65 -7.79 -3.25
C LEU A 31 -1.83 -6.85 -3.51
N ALA A 32 -1.78 -6.10 -4.61
CA ALA A 32 -2.85 -5.18 -4.97
C ALA A 32 -4.18 -5.91 -5.24
N ALA A 33 -4.14 -7.08 -5.89
CA ALA A 33 -5.30 -7.93 -6.11
C ALA A 33 -5.88 -8.44 -4.78
N ARG A 34 -5.05 -9.05 -3.92
CA ARG A 34 -5.48 -9.58 -2.61
C ARG A 34 -6.10 -8.50 -1.72
N GLY A 35 -5.53 -7.31 -1.70
CA GLY A 35 -6.11 -6.19 -0.95
C GLY A 35 -7.50 -5.78 -1.44
N ARG A 36 -7.69 -5.70 -2.76
CA ARG A 36 -8.99 -5.39 -3.36
C ARG A 36 -10.03 -6.49 -3.09
N GLU A 37 -9.61 -7.76 -3.11
CA GLU A 37 -10.49 -8.90 -2.76
C GLU A 37 -10.98 -8.84 -1.31
N LEU A 38 -10.16 -8.31 -0.40
CA LEU A 38 -10.54 -8.06 1.00
C LEU A 38 -11.39 -6.79 1.20
N GLY A 39 -11.66 -6.05 0.11
CA GLY A 39 -12.45 -4.83 0.14
C GLY A 39 -11.67 -3.60 0.58
N PHE A 40 -10.33 -3.67 0.64
CA PHE A 40 -9.51 -2.51 0.97
C PHE A 40 -9.35 -1.59 -0.23
N VAL A 41 -9.27 -0.28 0.04
CA VAL A 41 -8.84 0.71 -0.93
C VAL A 41 -7.34 0.53 -1.16
N VAL A 42 -6.97 0.26 -2.41
CA VAL A 42 -5.59 0.06 -2.86
C VAL A 42 -5.26 1.05 -3.96
N ALA A 43 -4.30 1.93 -3.70
CA ALA A 43 -3.71 2.80 -4.69
C ALA A 43 -2.47 2.14 -5.30
N LEU A 44 -2.48 1.91 -6.61
CA LEU A 44 -1.32 1.40 -7.35
C LEU A 44 -0.70 2.58 -8.12
N VAL A 45 0.60 2.80 -7.96
CA VAL A 45 1.32 3.91 -8.58
C VAL A 45 2.09 3.40 -9.78
N ARG A 46 1.82 4.03 -10.94
CA ARG A 46 2.56 3.78 -12.18
C ARG A 46 3.35 5.03 -12.55
N ASP A 47 4.66 4.90 -12.54
CA ASP A 47 5.56 5.94 -13.04
C ASP A 47 5.58 5.89 -14.57
N ALA A 48 5.71 7.04 -15.24
CA ALA A 48 5.82 7.14 -16.69
C ALA A 48 7.20 6.72 -17.24
N GLY A 49 8.18 6.48 -16.35
CA GLY A 49 9.50 5.96 -16.66
C GLY A 49 10.49 6.99 -17.20
N HIS A 50 10.14 8.27 -17.23
CA HIS A 50 10.98 9.31 -17.85
C HIS A 50 12.31 9.59 -17.12
N THR A 51 12.44 9.15 -15.87
CA THR A 51 13.65 9.31 -15.05
C THR A 51 14.53 8.07 -15.13
N GLU A 52 14.03 6.92 -14.68
CA GLU A 52 14.84 5.72 -14.41
C GLU A 52 14.59 4.56 -15.40
N PHE A 53 13.48 4.59 -16.15
CA PHE A 53 13.05 3.48 -16.99
C PHE A 53 12.98 3.83 -18.49
N HIS A 54 13.72 4.85 -18.92
CA HIS A 54 13.84 5.25 -20.33
C HIS A 54 12.50 5.48 -21.07
N GLY A 55 11.47 5.93 -20.33
CA GLY A 55 10.11 6.16 -20.83
C GLY A 55 9.21 4.94 -20.79
N GLU A 56 9.64 3.82 -20.21
CA GLU A 56 8.82 2.63 -20.01
C GLU A 56 7.94 2.79 -18.75
N PRO A 57 6.60 2.82 -18.89
CA PRO A 57 5.74 3.07 -17.74
C PRO A 57 5.67 1.85 -16.83
N THR A 58 6.13 2.01 -15.58
CA THR A 58 6.45 0.92 -14.64
C THR A 58 5.63 1.06 -13.36
N TYR A 59 5.11 -0.04 -12.81
CA TYR A 59 4.50 0.01 -11.49
C TYR A 59 5.58 0.04 -10.42
N THR A 60 5.62 1.11 -9.64
CA THR A 60 6.74 1.38 -8.72
C THR A 60 6.38 1.10 -7.27
N CYS A 61 5.13 1.34 -6.87
CA CYS A 61 4.67 1.04 -5.53
C CYS A 61 3.15 0.90 -5.44
N LEU A 62 2.67 0.44 -4.29
CA LEU A 62 1.27 0.45 -3.92
C LEU A 62 1.12 1.02 -2.51
N ALA A 63 -0.06 1.53 -2.20
CA ALA A 63 -0.44 1.95 -0.87
C ALA A 63 -1.83 1.39 -0.54
N PHE A 64 -1.97 0.89 0.69
CA PHE A 64 -3.26 0.60 1.29
C PHE A 64 -3.78 1.85 2.00
N GLU A 65 -5.09 1.98 2.12
CA GLU A 65 -5.70 2.95 3.04
C GLU A 65 -5.23 2.72 4.50
N PRO A 66 -5.42 3.70 5.39
CA PRO A 66 -5.21 3.49 6.81
C PRO A 66 -6.06 2.34 7.33
N LEU A 67 -5.40 1.34 7.91
CA LEU A 67 -6.01 0.14 8.45
C LEU A 67 -5.41 -0.15 9.83
N PRO A 68 -6.20 -0.73 10.75
CA PRO A 68 -5.66 -1.37 11.94
C PRO A 68 -4.61 -2.43 11.58
N ALA A 69 -3.58 -2.57 12.40
CA ALA A 69 -2.47 -3.49 12.17
C ALA A 69 -2.96 -4.94 11.94
N GLU A 70 -3.95 -5.39 12.71
CA GLU A 70 -4.52 -6.73 12.60
C GLU A 70 -5.18 -7.02 11.25
N LYS A 71 -5.53 -5.99 10.46
CA LYS A 71 -6.09 -6.14 9.12
C LYS A 71 -5.04 -6.12 8.02
N ILE A 72 -3.95 -5.36 8.18
CA ILE A 72 -2.95 -5.17 7.13
C ILE A 72 -1.75 -6.11 7.28
N ASP A 73 -1.34 -6.43 8.50
CA ASP A 73 -0.22 -7.33 8.79
C ASP A 73 -0.35 -8.72 8.13
N PRO A 74 -1.55 -9.33 7.99
CA PRO A 74 -1.69 -10.58 7.23
C PRO A 74 -1.28 -10.50 5.75
N LEU A 75 -1.19 -9.30 5.16
CA LEU A 75 -0.72 -9.08 3.78
C LEU A 75 0.73 -8.64 3.72
N THR A 76 1.17 -7.80 4.66
CA THR A 76 2.45 -7.08 4.57
C THR A 76 3.42 -7.36 5.71
N GLY A 77 2.99 -8.03 6.78
CA GLY A 77 3.77 -8.20 8.01
C GLY A 77 5.02 -9.07 7.86
N ASP A 78 5.02 -9.99 6.90
CA ASP A 78 6.18 -10.83 6.57
C ASP A 78 7.09 -10.20 5.50
N LEU A 79 6.71 -9.04 4.95
CA LEU A 79 7.54 -8.34 3.97
C LEU A 79 8.70 -7.61 4.66
N PRO A 80 9.89 -7.60 4.05
CA PRO A 80 11.03 -6.89 4.61
C PRO A 80 10.81 -5.37 4.59
N LEU A 81 11.33 -4.70 5.63
CA LEU A 81 11.35 -3.24 5.70
C LEU A 81 12.31 -2.68 4.64
N TYR A 82 11.88 -1.58 3.99
CA TYR A 82 12.67 -0.85 3.00
C TYR A 82 13.86 -0.11 3.61
#